data_AF-A0A6F9DSH8-F1
#
_entry.id   AF-A0A6F9DSH8-F1
#
_cell.length_a   1.000
_cell.length_b   1.000
_cell.length_c   1.000
_cell.angle_alpha   90.00
_cell.angle_beta   90.00
_cell.angle_gamma   90.00
#
_symmetry.space_group_name_H-M   'P 1'
#
loop_
_entity.id
_entity.type
_entity.pdbx_description
1 polymer ?
#
loop_
_entity_poly.entity_id
_entity_poly.type
_entity_poly.pdbx_seq_one_letter_code
_entity_poly.pdbx_strand_id
1 'polypeptide(L)'
;MEIQAMFDDLRRMNKRQVYFQFLNIAMIVASALMIWKGLMVVSGSESPIVVVLSGSMEPAFFRGDLLFLTNYQEDEIQAGEIVVFKIEGRDIPIVHRVIKVHEKPDGKVKFLTKGDNNEVDDRELYKPGQLWVERNHVLGRARGFVPYIGMVTILMNDYPKLKYAVLGLLGIFVLVHRE
;
A
#
# COMPACT_ATOMS: atom_id res chain seq x y z
N MET A 1 -2.11 29.85 26.47
CA MET A 1 -3.03 29.34 27.50
C MET A 1 -3.25 27.83 27.36
N GLU A 2 -3.66 27.31 26.19
CA GLU A 2 -3.93 25.86 26.00
C GLU A 2 -2.70 24.95 26.18
N ILE A 3 -1.52 25.33 25.68
CA ILE A 3 -0.32 24.49 25.78
C ILE A 3 0.17 24.38 27.24
N GLN A 4 0.15 25.47 28.00
CA GLN A 4 0.51 25.45 29.42
C GLN A 4 -0.48 24.62 30.25
N ALA A 5 -1.78 24.75 29.98
CA ALA A 5 -2.80 23.92 30.61
C ALA A 5 -2.60 22.43 30.31
N MET A 6 -2.23 22.08 29.07
CA MET A 6 -1.93 20.70 28.67
C MET A 6 -0.72 20.13 29.41
N PHE A 7 0.36 20.92 29.58
CA PHE A 7 1.54 20.50 30.35
C PHE A 7 1.24 20.34 31.84
N ASP A 8 0.43 21.23 32.41
CA ASP A 8 0.01 21.12 33.81
C ASP A 8 -0.91 19.91 34.03
N ASP A 9 -1.77 19.58 33.07
CA ASP A 9 -2.61 18.38 33.09
C ASP A 9 -1.81 17.08 32.94
N LEU A 10 -0.74 17.08 32.11
CA LEU A 10 0.19 15.94 32.02
C LEU A 10 0.95 15.75 33.34
N ARG A 11 1.35 16.84 33.99
CA ARG A 11 2.13 16.81 35.24
C ARG A 11 1.28 16.38 36.45
N ARG A 12 -0.04 16.56 36.39
CA ARG A 12 -1.01 16.13 37.40
C ARG A 12 -1.50 14.69 37.23
N MET A 13 -1.02 13.96 36.22
CA MET A 13 -1.48 12.60 35.97
C MET A 13 -1.08 11.64 37.09
N ASN A 14 -2.06 10.90 37.59
CA ASN A 14 -1.79 9.75 38.45
C ASN A 14 -1.14 8.63 37.62
N LYS A 15 -0.22 7.86 38.21
CA LYS A 15 0.45 6.72 37.54
C LYS A 15 -0.54 5.75 36.86
N ARG A 16 -1.71 5.56 37.47
CA ARG A 16 -2.82 4.75 36.93
C ARG A 16 -3.39 5.33 35.62
N GLN A 17 -3.56 6.65 35.52
CA GLN A 17 -4.07 7.31 34.32
C GLN A 17 -3.07 7.23 33.17
N VAL A 18 -1.78 7.40 33.45
CA VAL A 18 -0.71 7.21 32.46
C VAL A 18 -0.74 5.79 31.91
N TYR A 19 -0.88 4.79 32.78
CA TYR A 19 -0.95 3.39 32.37
C TYR A 19 -2.17 3.09 31.48
N PHE A 20 -3.37 3.59 31.85
CA PHE A 20 -4.55 3.42 31.01
C PHE A 20 -4.41 4.08 29.65
N GLN A 21 -3.83 5.28 29.59
CA GLN A 21 -3.61 5.97 28.34
C GLN A 21 -2.65 5.20 27.43
N PHE A 22 -1.57 4.67 28.00
CA PHE A 22 -0.65 3.81 27.27
C PHE A 22 -1.35 2.56 26.73
N LEU A 23 -2.17 1.88 27.55
CA LEU A 23 -2.93 0.72 27.12
C LEU A 23 -3.93 1.05 26.00
N ASN A 24 -4.63 2.18 26.08
CA ASN A 24 -5.57 2.60 25.04
C ASN A 24 -4.87 2.84 23.70
N ILE A 25 -3.74 3.56 23.72
CA ILE A 25 -2.94 3.77 22.51
C ILE A 25 -2.41 2.44 21.97
N ALA A 26 -1.91 1.57 22.85
CA ALA A 26 -1.44 0.24 22.46
C ALA A 26 -2.56 -0.60 21.83
N MET A 27 -3.78 -0.53 22.37
CA MET A 27 -4.96 -1.20 21.81
C MET A 27 -5.33 -0.65 20.43
N ILE A 28 -5.35 0.67 20.23
CA ILE A 28 -5.62 1.29 18.92
C ILE A 28 -4.59 0.82 17.88
N VAL A 29 -3.30 0.86 18.22
CA VAL A 29 -2.21 0.41 17.34
C VAL A 29 -2.34 -1.08 17.06
N ALA A 30 -2.59 -1.91 18.08
CA ALA A 30 -2.78 -3.35 17.92
C ALA A 30 -3.97 -3.66 17.00
N SER A 31 -5.11 -2.98 17.18
CA SER A 31 -6.29 -3.13 16.33
C SER A 31 -5.99 -2.77 14.87
N ALA A 32 -5.29 -1.66 14.61
CA ALA A 32 -4.89 -1.29 13.26
C ALA A 32 -3.97 -2.35 12.61
N LEU A 33 -2.99 -2.87 13.36
CA LEU A 33 -2.11 -3.93 12.89
C LEU A 33 -2.85 -5.25 12.65
N MET A 34 -3.82 -5.58 13.50
CA MET A 34 -4.67 -6.78 13.34
C MET A 34 -5.55 -6.67 12.09
N ILE A 35 -6.14 -5.50 11.82
CA ILE A 35 -6.90 -5.27 10.58
C ILE A 35 -5.99 -5.46 9.37
N TRP A 36 -4.80 -4.85 9.38
CA TRP A 36 -3.84 -5.00 8.28
C TRP A 36 -3.41 -6.47 8.06
N LYS A 37 -3.10 -7.19 9.15
CA LYS A 37 -2.77 -8.62 9.10
C LYS A 37 -3.95 -9.48 8.63
N GLY A 38 -5.16 -9.17 9.06
CA GLY A 38 -6.39 -9.80 8.57
C GLY A 38 -6.56 -9.62 7.07
N LEU A 39 -6.34 -8.41 6.54
CA LEU A 39 -6.38 -8.14 5.10
C LEU A 39 -5.33 -8.95 4.32
N MET A 40 -4.11 -9.06 4.83
CA MET A 40 -3.07 -9.88 4.20
C MET A 40 -3.46 -11.36 4.14
N VAL A 41 -4.01 -11.90 5.22
CA VAL A 41 -4.46 -13.30 5.28
C VAL A 41 -5.64 -13.53 4.33
N VAL A 42 -6.65 -12.66 4.38
CA VAL A 42 -7.87 -12.79 3.56
C VAL A 42 -7.53 -12.69 2.08
N SER A 43 -6.70 -11.73 1.67
CA SER A 43 -6.34 -11.52 0.25
C SER A 43 -5.28 -12.49 -0.26
N GLY A 44 -4.53 -13.15 0.62
CA GLY A 44 -3.32 -13.89 0.28
C GLY A 44 -2.15 -13.02 -0.20
N SER A 45 -2.28 -11.69 -0.15
CA SER A 45 -1.27 -10.73 -0.60
C SER A 45 -0.52 -10.11 0.58
N GLU A 46 0.80 -9.95 0.47
CA GLU A 46 1.59 -9.18 1.43
C GLU A 46 1.31 -7.67 1.37
N SER A 47 0.70 -7.21 0.28
CA SER A 47 0.34 -5.81 0.04
C SER A 47 -1.09 -5.75 -0.51
N PRO A 48 -2.11 -5.99 0.33
CA PRO A 48 -3.51 -6.08 -0.09
C PRO A 48 -4.06 -4.78 -0.67
N ILE A 49 -3.41 -3.65 -0.39
CA ILE A 49 -3.82 -2.31 -0.81
C ILE A 49 -2.60 -1.58 -1.37
N VAL A 50 -2.73 -1.05 -2.58
CA VAL A 50 -1.70 -0.23 -3.24
C VAL A 50 -2.31 1.01 -3.88
N VAL A 51 -1.53 2.06 -4.08
CA VAL A 51 -1.97 3.30 -4.73
C VAL A 51 -1.28 3.44 -6.10
N VAL A 52 -2.05 3.81 -7.11
CA VAL A 52 -1.53 4.12 -8.45
C VAL A 52 -0.82 5.47 -8.43
N LEU A 53 0.47 5.48 -8.78
CA LEU A 53 1.33 6.66 -8.69
C LEU A 53 1.52 7.40 -10.02
N SER A 54 1.23 6.77 -11.15
CA SER A 54 1.48 7.28 -12.51
C SER A 54 0.28 7.06 -13.44
N GLY A 55 0.25 7.78 -14.57
CA GLY A 55 -0.76 7.62 -15.63
C GLY A 55 -0.44 6.54 -16.66
N SER A 56 0.47 5.59 -16.35
CA SER A 56 0.84 4.51 -17.28
C SER A 56 -0.27 3.48 -17.50
N MET A 57 -1.27 3.47 -16.62
CA MET A 57 -2.42 2.57 -16.68
C MET A 57 -3.69 3.24 -17.20
N GLU A 58 -3.61 4.48 -17.70
CA GLU A 58 -4.77 5.13 -18.30
C GLU A 58 -5.20 4.41 -19.60
N PRO A 59 -6.50 4.25 -19.87
CA PRO A 59 -7.65 4.74 -19.11
C PRO A 59 -8.17 3.77 -18.03
N ALA A 60 -7.53 2.63 -17.80
CA ALA A 60 -8.01 1.62 -16.85
C ALA A 60 -7.91 2.09 -15.40
N PHE A 61 -6.79 2.73 -15.04
CA PHE A 61 -6.56 3.35 -13.73
C PHE A 61 -5.90 4.71 -13.87
N PHE A 62 -6.27 5.61 -12.96
CA PHE A 62 -5.73 6.96 -12.87
C PHE A 62 -4.83 7.12 -11.65
N ARG A 63 -3.92 8.11 -11.71
CA ARG A 63 -3.11 8.47 -10.55
C ARG A 63 -4.01 8.81 -9.36
N GLY A 64 -3.75 8.16 -8.22
CA GLY A 64 -4.53 8.29 -7.00
C GLY A 64 -5.59 7.22 -6.79
N ASP A 65 -5.79 6.29 -7.73
CA ASP A 65 -6.66 5.15 -7.52
C ASP A 65 -6.07 4.20 -6.46
N LEU A 66 -6.92 3.75 -5.53
CA LEU A 66 -6.57 2.79 -4.49
C LEU A 66 -6.99 1.40 -4.96
N LEU A 67 -6.04 0.50 -5.19
CA LEU A 67 -6.30 -0.85 -5.69
C LEU A 67 -6.35 -1.86 -4.54
N PHE A 68 -7.30 -2.79 -4.61
CA PHE A 68 -7.36 -3.97 -3.76
C PHE A 68 -6.78 -5.17 -4.50
N LEU A 69 -5.81 -5.82 -3.87
CA LEU A 69 -5.06 -6.92 -4.45
C LEU A 69 -5.45 -8.25 -3.81
N THR A 70 -5.44 -9.32 -4.61
CA THR A 70 -5.43 -10.71 -4.12
C THR A 70 -4.25 -11.46 -4.70
N ASN A 71 -3.75 -12.47 -3.99
CA ASN A 71 -2.58 -13.23 -4.43
C ASN A 71 -2.65 -14.71 -4.02
N TYR A 72 -3.75 -15.39 -4.33
CA TYR A 72 -3.87 -16.82 -4.07
C TYR A 72 -2.96 -17.63 -5.01
N GLN A 73 -2.40 -18.72 -4.50
CA GLN A 73 -1.53 -19.60 -5.29
C GLN A 73 -2.30 -20.40 -6.36
N GLU A 74 -3.55 -20.73 -6.06
CA GLU A 74 -4.46 -21.46 -6.95
C GLU A 74 -4.97 -20.61 -8.12
N ASP A 75 -4.88 -19.27 -7.99
CA ASP A 75 -5.31 -18.32 -9.02
C ASP A 75 -4.23 -18.17 -10.11
N GLU A 76 -4.40 -18.88 -11.22
CA GLU A 76 -3.56 -18.76 -12.41
C GLU A 76 -3.69 -17.37 -13.04
N ILE A 77 -2.57 -16.69 -13.26
CA ILE A 77 -2.54 -15.34 -13.85
C ILE A 77 -2.63 -15.46 -15.37
N GLN A 78 -3.60 -14.79 -15.95
CA GLN A 78 -3.88 -14.86 -17.39
C GLN A 78 -3.51 -13.57 -18.12
N ALA A 79 -3.34 -13.66 -19.44
CA ALA A 79 -3.18 -12.48 -20.28
C ALA A 79 -4.44 -11.61 -20.21
N GLY A 80 -4.25 -10.29 -20.09
CA GLY A 80 -5.30 -9.31 -19.90
C GLY A 80 -5.48 -8.88 -18.43
N GLU A 81 -4.98 -9.64 -17.46
CA GLU A 81 -5.08 -9.28 -16.05
C GLU A 81 -4.10 -8.17 -15.65
N ILE A 82 -4.48 -7.36 -14.67
CA ILE A 82 -3.62 -6.31 -14.13
C ILE A 82 -2.97 -6.81 -12.85
N VAL A 83 -1.64 -6.84 -12.87
CA VAL A 83 -0.82 -7.36 -11.79
C VAL A 83 0.04 -6.25 -11.19
N VAL A 84 0.29 -6.39 -9.90
CA VAL A 84 1.22 -5.56 -9.16
C VAL A 84 2.41 -6.40 -8.83
N PHE A 85 3.58 -5.98 -9.28
CA PHE A 85 4.82 -6.72 -9.08
C PHE A 85 5.94 -5.82 -8.60
N LYS A 86 6.89 -6.42 -7.87
CA LYS A 86 8.09 -5.75 -7.40
C LYS A 86 9.30 -6.34 -8.10
N ILE A 87 10.04 -5.49 -8.81
CA ILE A 87 11.34 -5.85 -9.36
C ILE A 87 12.38 -5.66 -8.27
N GLU A 88 13.24 -6.65 -8.02
CA GLU A 88 14.26 -6.48 -6.99
C GLU A 88 15.23 -5.33 -7.36
N GLY A 89 15.66 -4.54 -6.39
CA GLY A 89 16.42 -3.31 -6.62
C GLY A 89 15.56 -2.09 -6.95
N ARG A 90 14.22 -2.23 -7.06
CA ARG A 90 13.28 -1.10 -7.03
C ARG A 90 12.43 -1.18 -5.76
N ASP A 91 12.29 -0.05 -5.08
CA ASP A 91 11.47 0.04 -3.87
C ASP A 91 9.98 0.16 -4.16
N ILE A 92 9.64 0.77 -5.30
CA ILE A 92 8.26 1.07 -5.70
C ILE A 92 7.71 -0.07 -6.58
N PRO A 93 6.57 -0.68 -6.21
CA PRO A 93 5.93 -1.70 -7.03
C PRO A 93 5.33 -1.09 -8.30
N ILE A 94 5.24 -1.90 -9.35
CA ILE A 94 4.72 -1.51 -10.67
C ILE A 94 3.38 -2.19 -10.88
N VAL A 95 2.39 -1.43 -11.34
CA VAL A 95 1.03 -1.91 -11.66
C VAL A 95 0.87 -1.89 -13.17
N HIS A 96 0.88 -3.04 -13.85
CA HIS A 96 0.72 -3.10 -15.32
C HIS A 96 -0.08 -4.33 -15.77
N ARG A 97 -0.55 -4.32 -17.02
CA ARG A 97 -1.33 -5.41 -17.60
C ARG A 97 -0.43 -6.50 -18.15
N VAL A 98 -0.74 -7.75 -17.86
CA VAL A 98 -0.10 -8.92 -18.47
C VAL A 98 -0.54 -8.99 -19.93
N ILE A 99 0.40 -8.91 -20.86
CA ILE A 99 0.12 -9.04 -22.30
C ILE A 99 0.44 -10.44 -22.82
N LYS A 100 1.35 -11.18 -22.17
CA LYS A 100 1.67 -12.57 -22.52
C LYS A 100 2.04 -13.39 -21.28
N VAL A 101 1.57 -14.63 -21.25
CA VAL A 101 1.92 -15.65 -20.25
C VAL A 101 2.73 -16.73 -20.96
N HIS A 102 3.85 -17.13 -20.38
CA HIS A 102 4.69 -18.22 -20.85
C HIS A 102 4.79 -19.26 -19.74
N GLU A 103 4.22 -20.41 -19.99
CA GLU A 103 4.36 -21.58 -19.12
C GLU A 103 5.50 -22.43 -19.67
N LYS A 104 6.52 -22.65 -18.83
CA LYS A 104 7.60 -23.56 -19.16
C LYS A 104 7.24 -24.98 -18.72
N PRO A 105 7.83 -26.01 -19.37
CA PRO A 105 7.64 -27.41 -18.97
C PRO A 105 8.10 -27.73 -17.53
N ASP A 106 8.93 -26.88 -16.94
CA ASP A 106 9.38 -26.96 -15.54
C ASP A 106 8.35 -26.42 -14.53
N GLY A 107 7.16 -26.03 -14.99
CA GLY A 107 6.09 -25.45 -14.18
C GLY A 107 6.28 -23.97 -13.85
N LYS A 108 7.35 -23.31 -14.33
CA LYS A 108 7.57 -21.89 -14.07
C LYS A 108 6.73 -21.03 -15.02
N VAL A 109 5.89 -20.19 -14.44
CA VAL A 109 5.09 -19.21 -15.16
C VAL A 109 5.84 -17.88 -15.24
N LYS A 110 5.97 -17.36 -16.46
CA LYS A 110 6.63 -16.09 -16.78
C LYS A 110 5.66 -15.15 -17.48
N PHE A 111 5.71 -13.88 -17.13
CA PHE A 111 4.80 -12.85 -17.61
C PHE A 111 5.55 -11.76 -18.34
N LEU A 112 4.95 -11.24 -19.41
CA LEU A 112 5.32 -9.97 -19.99
C LEU A 112 4.22 -8.97 -19.67
N THR A 113 4.58 -7.88 -19.02
CA THR A 113 3.65 -6.80 -18.68
C THR A 113 3.87 -5.59 -19.57
N LYS A 114 2.84 -4.75 -19.64
CA LYS A 114 2.85 -3.45 -20.31
C LYS A 114 1.86 -2.53 -19.63
N GLY A 115 2.24 -1.27 -19.43
CA GLY A 115 1.28 -0.22 -19.07
C GLY A 115 0.29 0.05 -20.21
N ASP A 116 -1.00 0.18 -19.88
CA ASP A 116 -2.05 0.40 -20.88
C ASP A 116 -1.78 1.62 -21.76
N ASN A 117 -1.22 2.69 -21.17
CA ASN A 117 -0.86 3.94 -21.83
C ASN A 117 0.61 4.02 -22.32
N ASN A 118 1.39 2.95 -22.18
CA ASN A 118 2.78 2.93 -22.64
C ASN A 118 2.83 2.51 -24.13
N GLU A 119 3.82 2.98 -24.91
CA GLU A 119 3.99 2.52 -26.31
C GLU A 119 4.67 1.15 -26.40
N VAL A 120 5.59 0.89 -25.46
CA VAL A 120 6.42 -0.32 -25.41
C VAL A 120 6.08 -1.20 -24.21
N ASP A 121 6.52 -2.45 -24.26
CA ASP A 121 6.42 -3.37 -23.12
C ASP A 121 7.44 -3.03 -22.02
N ASP A 122 7.28 -3.67 -20.86
CA ASP A 122 8.05 -3.30 -19.67
C ASP A 122 9.47 -3.90 -19.61
N ARG A 123 9.99 -4.49 -20.70
CA ARG A 123 11.30 -5.15 -20.69
C ARG A 123 12.44 -4.24 -20.26
N GLU A 124 12.38 -2.96 -20.61
CA GLU A 124 13.36 -1.95 -20.20
C GLU A 124 13.25 -1.57 -18.72
N LEU A 125 12.08 -1.81 -18.10
CA LEU A 125 11.85 -1.53 -16.69
C LEU A 125 12.34 -2.67 -15.78
N TYR A 126 12.50 -3.87 -16.32
CA TYR A 126 13.03 -5.01 -15.58
C TYR A 126 14.53 -4.84 -15.28
N LYS A 127 15.08 -5.78 -14.53
CA LYS A 127 16.54 -5.82 -14.30
C LYS A 127 17.30 -6.02 -15.61
N PRO A 128 18.53 -5.50 -15.75
CA PRO A 128 19.39 -5.84 -16.88
C PRO A 128 19.50 -7.35 -17.06
N GLY A 129 19.16 -7.84 -18.26
CA GLY A 129 19.15 -9.27 -18.59
C GLY A 129 17.87 -10.03 -18.21
N GLN A 130 16.91 -9.39 -17.53
CA GLN A 130 15.60 -9.97 -17.25
C GLN A 130 14.61 -9.59 -18.35
N LEU A 131 14.02 -10.58 -19.02
CA LEU A 131 13.04 -10.36 -20.10
C LEU A 131 11.59 -10.62 -19.69
N TRP A 132 11.38 -11.18 -18.50
CA TRP A 132 10.09 -11.64 -18.01
C TRP A 132 9.96 -11.44 -16.50
N VAL A 133 8.74 -11.17 -16.04
CA VAL A 133 8.38 -11.18 -14.62
C VAL A 133 8.04 -12.62 -14.22
N GLU A 134 8.44 -13.03 -13.03
CA GLU A 134 8.18 -14.37 -12.49
C GLU A 134 7.08 -14.28 -11.42
N ARG A 135 6.37 -15.39 -11.16
CA ARG A 135 5.24 -15.43 -10.21
C ARG A 135 5.60 -14.96 -8.80
N ASN A 136 6.84 -15.21 -8.36
CA ASN A 136 7.38 -14.79 -7.06
C ASN A 136 7.53 -13.26 -6.92
N HIS A 137 7.65 -12.53 -8.02
CA HIS A 137 7.73 -11.06 -8.01
C HIS A 137 6.34 -10.40 -7.92
N VAL A 138 5.27 -11.16 -8.14
CA VAL A 138 3.90 -10.64 -8.14
C VAL A 138 3.38 -10.54 -6.71
N LEU A 139 3.10 -9.31 -6.28
CA LEU A 139 2.48 -8.99 -4.99
C LEU A 139 0.98 -9.31 -4.98
N GLY A 140 0.33 -9.20 -6.14
CA GLY A 140 -1.06 -9.60 -6.33
C GLY A 140 -1.67 -9.10 -7.63
N ARG A 141 -2.89 -9.54 -7.91
CA ARG A 141 -3.74 -9.05 -9.01
C ARG A 141 -4.75 -8.04 -8.50
N ALA A 142 -5.01 -7.00 -9.28
CA ALA A 142 -6.04 -6.02 -8.94
C ALA A 142 -7.44 -6.64 -9.12
N ARG A 143 -8.23 -6.71 -8.04
CA ARG A 143 -9.62 -7.22 -8.05
C ARG A 143 -10.68 -6.13 -7.96
N GLY A 144 -10.30 -4.95 -7.47
CA GLY A 144 -11.18 -3.80 -7.35
C GLY A 144 -10.38 -2.54 -7.04
N PHE A 145 -11.03 -1.39 -7.14
CA PHE A 145 -10.39 -0.12 -6.82
C PHE A 145 -11.39 0.91 -6.30
N VAL A 146 -10.88 1.92 -5.61
CA VAL A 146 -11.63 3.13 -5.28
C VAL A 146 -10.91 4.33 -5.89
N PRO A 147 -11.59 5.13 -6.73
CA PRO A 147 -10.94 6.20 -7.45
C PRO A 147 -10.52 7.33 -6.52
N TYR A 148 -9.38 7.96 -6.82
CA TYR A 148 -8.84 9.18 -6.18
C TYR A 148 -8.55 9.14 -4.66
N ILE A 149 -8.96 8.11 -3.89
CA ILE A 149 -8.69 8.04 -2.44
C ILE A 149 -7.19 8.08 -2.13
N GLY A 150 -6.38 7.43 -2.96
CA GLY A 150 -4.94 7.41 -2.86
C GLY A 150 -4.28 8.78 -3.04
N MET A 151 -4.99 9.79 -3.55
CA MET A 151 -4.49 11.17 -3.63
C MET A 151 -4.14 11.73 -2.26
N VAL A 152 -4.85 11.32 -1.20
CA VAL A 152 -4.52 11.75 0.18
C VAL A 152 -3.13 11.25 0.57
N THR A 153 -2.84 9.98 0.29
CA THR A 153 -1.53 9.37 0.57
C THR A 153 -0.43 10.00 -0.28
N ILE A 154 -0.69 10.25 -1.56
CA ILE A 154 0.24 10.93 -2.47
C ILE A 154 0.55 12.34 -1.93
N LEU A 155 -0.47 13.13 -1.59
CA LEU A 155 -0.30 14.48 -1.06
C LEU A 155 0.51 14.50 0.24
N MET A 156 0.25 13.56 1.15
CA MET A 156 1.03 13.41 2.38
C MET A 156 2.50 13.05 2.12
N ASN A 157 2.77 12.27 1.08
CA ASN A 157 4.13 11.90 0.70
C ASN A 157 4.87 13.04 -0.01
N ASP A 158 4.19 13.74 -0.91
CA ASP A 158 4.73 14.86 -1.69
C ASP A 158 5.01 16.09 -0.80
N TYR A 159 4.23 16.27 0.28
CA TYR A 159 4.40 17.36 1.25
C TYR A 159 4.67 16.83 2.67
N PRO A 160 5.92 16.47 3.02
CA PRO A 160 6.26 15.94 4.34
C PRO A 160 5.87 16.87 5.51
N LYS A 161 5.94 18.19 5.31
CA LYS A 161 5.51 19.18 6.33
C LYS A 161 4.03 19.04 6.66
N LEU A 162 3.18 18.83 5.66
CA LEU A 162 1.75 18.58 5.84
C LEU A 162 1.53 17.28 6.61
N LYS A 163 2.24 16.20 6.25
CA LYS A 163 2.18 14.93 6.97
C LYS A 163 2.51 15.08 8.46
N TYR A 164 3.61 15.75 8.79
CA TYR A 164 3.99 15.96 10.20
C TYR A 164 3.01 16.88 10.94
N ALA A 165 2.47 17.91 10.27
CA ALA A 165 1.44 18.76 10.86
C ALA A 165 0.17 17.97 11.19
N VAL A 166 -0.33 17.13 10.28
CA VAL A 166 -1.51 16.28 10.50
C VAL A 166 -1.27 15.28 11.63
N LEU A 167 -0.13 14.59 11.64
CA LEU A 167 0.22 13.65 12.72
C LEU A 167 0.36 14.35 14.07
N GLY A 168 0.94 15.56 14.09
CA GLY A 168 1.05 16.38 15.30
C GLY A 168 -0.32 16.80 15.84
N LEU A 169 -1.21 17.28 14.96
CA LEU A 169 -2.59 17.66 15.33
C LEU A 169 -3.39 16.46 15.85
N LEU A 170 -3.28 15.28 15.21
CA LEU A 170 -3.91 14.05 15.69
C LEU A 170 -3.35 13.61 17.05
N GLY A 171 -2.03 13.70 17.23
CA GLY A 171 -1.40 13.42 18.52
C GLY A 171 -1.93 14.33 19.62
N ILE A 172 -2.01 15.63 19.38
CA ILE A 172 -2.60 16.60 20.32
C ILE A 172 -4.08 16.29 20.55
N PHE A 173 -4.85 16.01 19.50
CA PHE A 173 -6.28 15.69 19.61
C PHE A 173 -6.51 14.48 20.52
N VAL A 174 -5.74 13.39 20.35
CA VAL A 174 -5.81 12.20 21.22
C VAL A 174 -5.40 12.50 22.66
N LEU A 175 -4.47 13.44 22.87
CA LEU A 175 -4.07 13.87 24.22
C LEU A 175 -5.09 14.79 24.90
N VAL A 176 -5.87 15.56 24.13
CA VAL A 176 -6.85 16.55 24.60
C VAL A 176 -8.24 15.96 24.74
N HIS A 177 -8.73 15.21 23.76
CA HIS A 177 -9.98 14.45 23.83
C HIS A 177 -9.75 13.17 24.64
N ARG A 178 -9.65 13.37 25.95
CA ARG A 178 -9.62 12.33 26.98
C ARG A 178 -11.06 11.95 27.29
N GLU A 179 -11.44 10.69 27.09
CA GLU A 179 -12.54 10.08 27.84
C GLU A 179 -12.05 9.58 29.20
#